data_AF-A0A1W9SI69-F1
#
_entry.id   AF-A0A1W9SI69-F1
#
_cell.length_a   1.000
_cell.length_b   1.000
_cell.length_c   1.000
_cell.angle_alpha   90.00
_cell.angle_beta   90.00
_cell.angle_gamma   90.00
#
_symmetry.space_group_name_H-M   'P 1'
#
loop_
_entity.id
_entity.type
_entity.pdbx_description
1 polymer ?
#
loop_
_entity_poly.entity_id
_entity_poly.type
_entity_poly.pdbx_seq_one_letter_code
_entity_poly.pdbx_strand_id
1 'polypeptide(L)'
;MIENAISIINLEERYREIENVEEFGDNKDEQIENIAIELVILWTNRILFLKLMEAQLLTYQKLRNDKDYKFLNIETIKDFNKLNEIFFAVLAKKLNERPENLEGKFKKIPYLNSSLFEISKLERKAIRISSLSNDLKLPLFKKTVLKHYKSEKILSIEYIFNFLDSFDFTSVGKSEIKKEQKNLINASVLGLIFEKINGYKEGSFFTPGYITMYICKKTIREAVLQKFANHRSFKNTKNFDDLKDLIEDRGEANEIINTLKICDPAVGSGHFLVSALNEIIAIKSELGILQYKNGHRIKNYRAEIFNDELIITDNDDDEIFAYNLSKKGNAIKEKQDLQEAIFHEKEKLIESCVFGVDININSVNICRLRLWIELLKNSYYTKESNYKELRVLPNIDINIKKGNSLISKFAISGNGIANGQIKKIRMSTRKYKEQVIIYKSTSDKITKQNAEKEITRIKEEFAEIVNPTDENFKLLRILKTKLLEETSKSPVLMTEKDRKIWKHNLNNLPIEIDKLEEKYNKNLKNLFKNTMEWRFEFPEVLDENGNFEGFDIVMGNPPYISYYGNTGDRINETERQYFFKNYKNLKKINERINAMNLFIELGKQISKKDAHVNFICIRTNQIKLFYN
;
A
#
# COMPACT_ATOMS: atom_id res chain seq x y z
N MET A 1 1.27 -20.89 15.67
CA MET A 1 1.34 -20.84 14.19
C MET A 1 2.77 -20.73 13.71
N ILE A 2 3.55 -19.74 14.16
CA ILE A 2 4.95 -19.53 13.74
C ILE A 2 5.80 -20.79 13.94
N GLU A 3 5.84 -21.36 15.14
CA GLU A 3 6.62 -22.59 15.42
C GLU A 3 6.22 -23.77 14.52
N ASN A 4 4.93 -23.92 14.24
CA ASN A 4 4.39 -24.96 13.36
C ASN A 4 4.87 -24.74 11.91
N ALA A 5 4.80 -23.49 11.43
CA ALA A 5 5.33 -23.12 10.12
C ALA A 5 6.86 -23.33 10.01
N ILE A 6 7.64 -22.91 11.01
CA ILE A 6 9.10 -23.13 11.07
C ILE A 6 9.41 -24.63 10.97
N SER A 7 8.71 -25.44 11.75
CA SER A 7 8.92 -26.90 11.78
C SER A 7 8.68 -27.51 10.40
N ILE A 8 7.60 -27.15 9.71
CA ILE A 8 7.27 -27.70 8.38
C ILE A 8 8.23 -27.19 7.31
N ILE A 9 8.55 -25.89 7.31
CA ILE A 9 9.48 -25.30 6.34
C ILE A 9 10.86 -25.95 6.43
N ASN A 10 11.33 -26.22 7.65
CA ASN A 10 12.61 -26.88 7.86
C ASN A 10 12.55 -28.37 7.48
N LEU A 11 11.47 -29.08 7.86
CA LEU A 11 11.30 -30.51 7.57
C LEU A 11 11.18 -30.82 6.08
N GLU A 12 10.45 -29.98 5.34
CA GLU A 12 10.28 -30.12 3.89
C GLU A 12 11.36 -29.38 3.07
N GLU A 13 12.34 -28.76 3.74
CA GLU A 13 13.41 -27.94 3.13
C GLU A 13 12.93 -26.84 2.16
N ARG A 14 11.70 -26.35 2.35
CA ARG A 14 11.00 -25.43 1.43
C ARG A 14 11.69 -24.08 1.24
N TYR A 15 12.52 -23.68 2.19
CA TYR A 15 13.30 -22.44 2.10
C TYR A 15 14.25 -22.43 0.89
N ARG A 16 14.65 -23.60 0.38
CA ARG A 16 15.51 -23.72 -0.82
C ARG A 16 14.82 -23.37 -2.13
N GLU A 17 13.49 -23.44 -2.18
CA GLU A 17 12.68 -23.13 -3.37
C GLU A 17 12.47 -21.61 -3.55
N ILE A 18 12.86 -20.81 -2.55
CA ILE A 18 12.67 -19.37 -2.53
C ILE A 18 13.84 -18.70 -3.27
N GLU A 19 13.50 -17.95 -4.31
CA GLU A 19 14.47 -17.09 -4.99
C GLU A 19 14.93 -15.98 -4.05
N ASN A 20 16.24 -15.69 -4.02
CA ASN A 20 16.84 -14.67 -3.16
C ASN A 20 16.55 -14.88 -1.66
N VAL A 21 16.64 -16.12 -1.19
CA VAL A 21 16.43 -16.47 0.24
C VAL A 21 17.29 -15.65 1.20
N GLU A 22 18.44 -15.14 0.75
CA GLU A 22 19.32 -14.24 1.52
C GLU A 22 18.64 -12.93 1.94
N GLU A 23 17.54 -12.51 1.29
CA GLU A 23 16.74 -11.36 1.75
C GLU A 23 16.03 -11.63 3.08
N PHE A 24 15.87 -12.90 3.46
CA PHE A 24 15.20 -13.32 4.69
C PHE A 24 16.17 -13.52 5.86
N GLY A 25 17.47 -13.23 5.72
CA GLY A 25 18.43 -13.32 6.82
C GLY A 25 19.79 -13.88 6.40
N ASP A 26 20.77 -13.70 7.26
CA ASP A 26 22.17 -14.02 6.96
C ASP A 26 22.48 -15.51 7.13
N ASN A 27 21.68 -16.21 7.93
CA ASN A 27 21.83 -17.62 8.21
C ASN A 27 20.52 -18.39 8.01
N LYS A 28 20.62 -19.72 7.90
CA LYS A 28 19.49 -20.62 7.63
C LYS A 28 18.35 -20.44 8.64
N ASP A 29 18.66 -20.32 9.92
CA ASP A 29 17.64 -20.27 10.97
C ASP A 29 16.86 -18.96 10.90
N GLU A 30 17.54 -17.83 10.70
CA GLU A 30 16.91 -16.53 10.46
C GLU A 30 16.05 -16.53 9.19
N GLN A 31 16.54 -17.15 8.12
CA GLN A 31 15.79 -17.27 6.86
C GLN A 31 14.47 -18.00 7.10
N ILE A 32 14.51 -19.18 7.73
CA ILE A 32 13.31 -19.98 8.00
C ILE A 32 12.36 -19.22 8.93
N GLU A 33 12.88 -18.59 9.98
CA GLU A 33 12.08 -17.82 10.93
C GLU A 33 11.36 -16.65 10.24
N ASN A 34 12.08 -15.84 9.46
CA ASN A 34 11.50 -14.68 8.79
C ASN A 34 10.51 -15.09 7.69
N ILE A 35 10.76 -16.18 6.94
CA ILE A 35 9.78 -16.76 6.01
C ILE A 35 8.49 -17.17 6.76
N ALA A 36 8.64 -17.85 7.90
CA ALA A 36 7.50 -18.30 8.71
C ALA A 36 6.71 -17.11 9.27
N ILE A 37 7.38 -16.06 9.75
CA ILE A 37 6.76 -14.83 10.23
C ILE A 37 5.96 -14.17 9.10
N GLU A 38 6.54 -13.99 7.91
CA GLU A 38 5.87 -13.35 6.78
C GLU A 38 4.60 -14.13 6.36
N LEU A 39 4.68 -15.47 6.29
CA LEU A 39 3.51 -16.32 6.00
C LEU A 39 2.43 -16.20 7.08
N VAL A 40 2.81 -16.26 8.36
CA VAL A 40 1.85 -16.17 9.46
C VAL A 40 1.22 -14.79 9.54
N ILE A 41 1.94 -13.70 9.26
CA ILE A 41 1.38 -12.35 9.14
C ILE A 41 0.33 -12.33 8.03
N LEU A 42 0.66 -12.86 6.84
CA LEU A 42 -0.25 -12.92 5.71
C LEU A 42 -1.52 -13.74 6.03
N TRP A 43 -1.39 -14.89 6.67
CA TRP A 43 -2.55 -15.70 7.08
C TRP A 43 -3.38 -15.03 8.17
N THR A 44 -2.73 -14.42 9.16
CA THR A 44 -3.39 -13.69 10.25
C THR A 44 -4.18 -12.51 9.69
N ASN A 45 -3.63 -11.78 8.70
CA ASN A 45 -4.32 -10.73 7.97
C ASN A 45 -5.63 -11.21 7.34
N ARG A 46 -5.61 -12.36 6.67
CA ARG A 46 -6.81 -12.97 6.08
C ARG A 46 -7.84 -13.39 7.12
N ILE A 47 -7.41 -13.97 8.25
CA ILE A 47 -8.30 -14.38 9.34
C ILE A 47 -8.96 -13.15 9.99
N LEU A 48 -8.19 -12.09 10.23
CA LEU A 48 -8.70 -10.83 10.78
C LEU A 48 -9.69 -10.17 9.83
N PHE A 49 -9.39 -10.16 8.53
CA PHE A 49 -10.32 -9.69 7.51
C PHE A 49 -11.61 -10.50 7.51
N LEU A 50 -11.53 -11.84 7.61
CA LEU A 50 -12.71 -12.69 7.72
C LEU A 50 -13.57 -12.34 8.93
N LYS A 51 -12.95 -12.08 10.08
CA LYS A 51 -13.68 -11.73 11.31
C LYS A 51 -14.39 -10.39 11.19
N LEU A 52 -13.72 -9.38 10.62
CA LEU A 52 -14.33 -8.08 10.33
C LEU A 52 -15.49 -8.19 9.33
N MET A 53 -15.29 -8.98 8.28
CA MET A 53 -16.34 -9.23 7.30
C MET A 53 -17.52 -9.96 7.91
N GLU A 54 -17.29 -10.97 8.76
CA GLU A 54 -18.35 -11.63 9.52
C GLU A 54 -19.18 -10.64 10.34
N ALA A 55 -18.52 -9.77 11.13
CA ALA A 55 -19.18 -8.76 11.93
C ALA A 55 -20.00 -7.77 11.07
N GLN A 56 -19.45 -7.37 9.92
CA GLN A 56 -20.12 -6.47 8.99
C GLN A 56 -21.35 -7.13 8.33
N LEU A 57 -21.23 -8.39 7.89
CA LEU A 57 -22.35 -9.13 7.32
C LEU A 57 -23.47 -9.34 8.35
N LEU A 58 -23.13 -9.66 9.60
CA LEU A 58 -24.10 -9.73 10.70
C LEU A 58 -24.82 -8.39 10.91
N THR A 59 -24.10 -7.27 10.80
CA THR A 59 -24.69 -5.92 10.88
C THR A 59 -25.70 -5.68 9.75
N TYR A 60 -25.37 -6.08 8.52
CA TYR A 60 -26.28 -5.95 7.37
C TYR A 60 -27.55 -6.78 7.51
N GLN A 61 -27.44 -7.92 8.22
CA GLN A 61 -28.53 -8.87 8.42
C GLN A 61 -29.22 -8.71 9.79
N LYS A 62 -28.89 -7.66 10.55
CA LYS A 62 -29.36 -7.43 11.93
C LYS A 62 -30.89 -7.53 12.07
N LEU A 63 -31.64 -6.98 11.12
CA LEU A 63 -33.11 -7.01 11.16
C LEU A 63 -33.71 -8.40 10.91
N ARG A 64 -32.95 -9.32 10.31
CA ARG A 64 -33.35 -10.71 10.05
C ARG A 64 -32.91 -11.68 11.13
N ASN A 65 -31.96 -11.29 11.97
CA ASN A 65 -31.34 -12.13 13.00
C ASN A 65 -30.80 -13.46 12.42
N ASP A 66 -30.27 -13.41 11.18
CA ASP A 66 -29.73 -14.59 10.48
C ASP A 66 -28.32 -14.91 11.00
N LYS A 67 -28.24 -15.90 11.89
CA LYS A 67 -26.99 -16.34 12.52
C LYS A 67 -26.07 -17.12 11.58
N ASP A 68 -26.51 -17.50 10.38
CA ASP A 68 -25.66 -18.25 9.45
C ASP A 68 -24.51 -17.41 8.89
N TYR A 69 -24.59 -16.08 9.00
CA TYR A 69 -23.49 -15.17 8.68
C TYR A 69 -22.39 -15.17 9.74
N LYS A 70 -22.56 -15.86 10.87
CA LYS A 70 -21.49 -16.18 11.82
C LYS A 70 -20.82 -17.50 11.40
N PHE A 71 -19.76 -17.41 10.60
CA PHE A 71 -19.08 -18.54 9.95
C PHE A 71 -17.65 -18.79 10.45
N LEU A 72 -17.02 -17.86 11.17
CA LEU A 72 -15.63 -17.99 11.65
C LEU A 72 -15.60 -18.69 13.02
N ASN A 73 -16.00 -19.96 13.02
CA ASN A 73 -16.08 -20.81 14.21
C ASN A 73 -15.73 -22.26 13.87
N ILE A 74 -15.44 -23.06 14.90
CA ILE A 74 -15.01 -24.45 14.75
C ILE A 74 -16.08 -25.37 14.15
N GLU A 75 -17.37 -25.03 14.33
CA GLU A 75 -18.48 -25.79 13.75
C GLU A 75 -18.48 -25.71 12.21
N THR A 76 -18.13 -24.52 11.68
CA THR A 76 -18.11 -24.24 10.25
C THR A 76 -16.73 -24.52 9.63
N ILE A 77 -15.65 -24.17 10.34
CA ILE A 77 -14.26 -24.29 9.89
C ILE A 77 -13.52 -25.19 10.87
N LYS A 78 -13.53 -26.49 10.58
CA LYS A 78 -13.01 -27.52 11.50
C LYS A 78 -11.49 -27.50 11.64
N ASP A 79 -10.77 -27.08 10.59
CA ASP A 79 -9.33 -27.23 10.49
C ASP A 79 -8.69 -26.20 9.52
N PHE A 80 -7.36 -26.20 9.43
CA PHE A 80 -6.63 -25.28 8.53
C PHE A 80 -6.82 -25.62 7.04
N ASN A 81 -7.19 -26.86 6.71
CA ASN A 81 -7.53 -27.25 5.34
C ASN A 81 -8.80 -26.53 4.87
N LYS A 82 -9.84 -26.53 5.71
CA LYS A 82 -11.09 -25.83 5.43
C LYS A 82 -10.90 -24.32 5.39
N LEU A 83 -10.05 -23.77 6.26
CA LEU A 83 -9.69 -22.35 6.22
C LEU A 83 -8.98 -21.97 4.90
N ASN A 84 -8.06 -22.81 4.42
CA ASN A 84 -7.41 -22.65 3.11
C ASN A 84 -8.43 -22.70 1.95
N GLU A 85 -9.39 -23.63 2.01
CA GLU A 85 -10.47 -23.73 1.02
C GLU A 85 -11.33 -22.45 1.00
N ILE A 86 -11.63 -21.86 2.16
CA ILE A 86 -12.36 -20.59 2.23
C ILE A 86 -11.59 -19.45 1.58
N PHE A 87 -10.27 -19.37 1.83
CA PHE A 87 -9.44 -18.34 1.19
C PHE A 87 -9.47 -18.44 -0.33
N PHE A 88 -9.26 -19.62 -0.89
CA PHE A 88 -8.95 -19.74 -2.33
C PHE A 88 -10.07 -20.30 -3.20
N ALA A 89 -11.04 -21.02 -2.62
CA ALA A 89 -12.18 -21.59 -3.33
C ALA A 89 -13.49 -20.84 -3.08
N VAL A 90 -13.58 -20.01 -2.02
CA VAL A 90 -14.80 -19.24 -1.69
C VAL A 90 -14.59 -17.75 -1.92
N LEU A 91 -13.64 -17.11 -1.23
CA LEU A 91 -13.44 -15.66 -1.30
C LEU A 91 -12.79 -15.21 -2.61
N ALA A 92 -11.94 -16.05 -3.20
CA ALA A 92 -11.21 -15.73 -4.43
C ALA A 92 -11.93 -16.15 -5.72
N LYS A 93 -13.17 -16.67 -5.63
CA LYS A 93 -13.98 -17.14 -6.76
C LYS A 93 -15.43 -16.65 -6.70
N LYS A 94 -15.98 -16.29 -7.86
CA LYS A 94 -17.40 -15.93 -8.02
C LYS A 94 -18.29 -17.12 -7.71
N LEU A 95 -19.55 -16.87 -7.30
CA LEU A 95 -20.48 -17.92 -6.86
C LEU A 95 -20.67 -19.06 -7.87
N ASN A 96 -20.67 -18.74 -9.16
CA ASN A 96 -20.80 -19.69 -10.27
C ASN A 96 -19.52 -20.48 -10.59
N GLU A 97 -18.35 -20.05 -10.11
CA GLU A 97 -17.05 -20.70 -10.31
C GLU A 97 -16.64 -21.57 -9.11
N ARG A 98 -17.46 -21.58 -8.05
CA ARG A 98 -17.21 -22.33 -6.82
C ARG A 98 -17.40 -23.83 -7.07
N PRO A 99 -16.53 -24.68 -6.52
CA PRO A 99 -16.74 -26.14 -6.50
C PRO A 99 -18.14 -26.54 -6.00
N GLU A 100 -18.79 -27.49 -6.68
CA GLU A 100 -20.16 -27.93 -6.34
C GLU A 100 -20.30 -28.54 -4.94
N ASN A 101 -19.22 -29.12 -4.42
CA ASN A 101 -19.14 -29.71 -3.09
C ASN A 101 -19.11 -28.67 -1.94
N LEU A 102 -19.11 -27.37 -2.25
CA LEU A 102 -19.25 -26.31 -1.25
C LEU A 102 -20.72 -26.18 -0.80
N GLU A 103 -21.08 -26.92 0.23
CA GLU A 103 -22.42 -26.91 0.83
C GLU A 103 -22.59 -25.88 1.96
N GLY A 104 -23.85 -25.58 2.30
CA GLY A 104 -24.21 -24.86 3.53
C GLY A 104 -23.81 -23.38 3.59
N LYS A 105 -23.24 -22.97 4.74
CA LYS A 105 -22.96 -21.56 5.09
C LYS A 105 -21.98 -20.87 4.14
N PHE A 106 -21.15 -21.61 3.41
CA PHE A 106 -20.18 -21.05 2.46
C PHE A 106 -20.82 -20.33 1.27
N LYS A 107 -22.06 -20.66 0.93
CA LYS A 107 -22.81 -19.96 -0.14
C LYS A 107 -23.18 -18.52 0.25
N LYS A 108 -23.28 -18.21 1.54
CA LYS A 108 -23.57 -16.86 2.06
C LYS A 108 -22.33 -15.97 2.15
N ILE A 109 -21.13 -16.54 2.04
CA ILE A 109 -19.87 -15.79 2.06
C ILE A 109 -19.65 -15.14 0.69
N PRO A 110 -19.46 -13.81 0.61
CA PRO A 110 -19.34 -13.11 -0.67
C PRO A 110 -18.00 -13.40 -1.37
N TYR A 111 -17.97 -13.16 -2.68
CA TYR A 111 -16.74 -13.11 -3.45
C TYR A 111 -16.05 -11.75 -3.24
N LEU A 112 -14.72 -11.76 -3.15
CA LEU A 112 -13.89 -10.57 -3.04
C LEU A 112 -12.84 -10.63 -4.17
N ASN A 113 -12.93 -9.72 -5.13
CA ASN A 113 -11.91 -9.52 -6.16
C ASN A 113 -10.67 -8.81 -5.58
N SER A 114 -10.10 -9.37 -4.52
CA SER A 114 -8.99 -8.79 -3.80
C SER A 114 -7.76 -9.66 -3.96
N SER A 115 -6.61 -9.02 -4.22
CA SER A 115 -5.30 -9.69 -4.20
C SER A 115 -4.95 -10.26 -2.82
N LEU A 116 -5.64 -9.85 -1.75
CA LEU A 116 -5.51 -10.44 -0.42
C LEU A 116 -5.75 -11.96 -0.44
N PHE A 117 -6.70 -12.44 -1.24
CA PHE A 117 -7.08 -13.86 -1.31
C PHE A 117 -6.52 -14.56 -2.55
N GLU A 118 -5.55 -13.96 -3.22
CA GLU A 118 -4.75 -14.65 -4.23
C GLU A 118 -3.58 -15.38 -3.58
N ILE A 119 -3.21 -16.55 -4.13
CA ILE A 119 -2.08 -17.33 -3.61
C ILE A 119 -0.78 -16.58 -3.88
N SER A 120 -0.11 -16.13 -2.82
CA SER A 120 1.12 -15.34 -2.92
C SER A 120 2.29 -16.17 -3.47
N LYS A 121 3.33 -15.50 -3.98
CA LYS A 121 4.55 -16.20 -4.44
C LYS A 121 5.18 -17.03 -3.31
N LEU A 122 5.21 -16.48 -2.10
CA LEU A 122 5.75 -17.15 -0.92
C LEU A 122 4.92 -18.38 -0.55
N GLU A 123 3.58 -18.29 -0.58
CA GLU A 123 2.70 -19.44 -0.31
C GLU A 123 2.81 -20.56 -1.37
N ARG A 124 3.20 -20.23 -2.60
CA ARG A 124 3.44 -21.23 -3.66
C ARG A 124 4.76 -21.96 -3.47
N LYS A 125 5.81 -21.24 -3.04
CA LYS A 125 7.18 -21.75 -2.94
C LYS A 125 7.48 -22.38 -1.59
N ALA A 126 7.00 -21.77 -0.52
CA ALA A 126 7.23 -22.20 0.85
C ALA A 126 6.16 -23.22 1.28
N ILE A 127 5.11 -22.76 1.98
CA ILE A 127 3.99 -23.60 2.44
C ILE A 127 2.69 -22.82 2.40
N ARG A 128 1.55 -23.52 2.44
CA ARG A 128 0.22 -22.94 2.57
C ARG A 128 -0.30 -23.12 3.99
N ILE A 129 -1.34 -22.38 4.36
CA ILE A 129 -1.95 -22.51 5.70
C ILE A 129 -2.48 -23.92 5.95
N SER A 130 -2.91 -24.64 4.91
CA SER A 130 -3.33 -26.05 4.97
C SER A 130 -2.22 -27.00 5.43
N SER A 131 -0.95 -26.61 5.30
CA SER A 131 0.18 -27.44 5.76
C SER A 131 0.28 -27.46 7.29
N LEU A 132 -0.29 -26.49 8.00
CA LEU A 132 -0.22 -26.42 9.45
C LEU A 132 -0.91 -27.63 10.09
N SER A 133 -0.29 -28.20 11.13
CA SER A 133 -0.88 -29.30 11.90
C SER A 133 -2.27 -28.94 12.46
N ASN A 134 -3.27 -29.78 12.15
CA ASN A 134 -4.65 -29.65 12.62
C ASN A 134 -4.84 -30.18 14.04
N ASP A 135 -3.98 -31.11 14.48
CA ASP A 135 -4.09 -31.78 15.78
C ASP A 135 -3.33 -31.06 16.91
N LEU A 136 -2.64 -29.96 16.58
CA LEU A 136 -1.85 -29.21 17.55
C LEU A 136 -2.76 -28.57 18.60
N LYS A 137 -2.64 -29.04 19.85
CA LYS A 137 -3.32 -28.49 21.02
C LYS A 137 -2.37 -27.59 21.81
N LEU A 138 -2.78 -26.34 22.01
CA LEU A 138 -1.99 -25.33 22.72
C LEU A 138 -2.51 -25.13 24.14
N PRO A 139 -1.64 -24.94 25.13
CA PRO A 139 -2.06 -24.47 26.44
C PRO A 139 -2.58 -23.04 26.35
N LEU A 140 -3.53 -22.68 27.22
CA LEU A 140 -4.00 -21.30 27.33
C LEU A 140 -2.87 -20.37 27.78
N PHE A 141 -2.70 -19.26 27.07
CA PHE A 141 -1.70 -18.26 27.43
C PHE A 141 -2.12 -17.55 28.72
N LYS A 142 -1.22 -17.40 29.69
CA LYS A 142 -1.57 -16.88 31.03
C LYS A 142 -2.30 -15.53 31.02
N LYS A 143 -2.01 -14.66 30.04
CA LYS A 143 -2.63 -13.33 29.89
C LYS A 143 -3.76 -13.29 28.85
N THR A 144 -4.20 -14.43 28.33
CA THR A 144 -5.31 -14.49 27.37
C THR A 144 -6.62 -14.00 27.99
N VAL A 145 -7.53 -13.53 27.14
CA VAL A 145 -8.90 -13.16 27.53
C VAL A 145 -9.75 -14.39 27.85
N LEU A 146 -9.38 -15.57 27.32
CA LEU A 146 -10.09 -16.85 27.46
C LEU A 146 -9.92 -17.54 28.82
N LYS A 147 -9.81 -16.81 29.93
CA LYS A 147 -9.55 -17.39 31.27
C LYS A 147 -10.66 -18.33 31.76
N HIS A 148 -11.86 -18.22 31.19
CA HIS A 148 -13.02 -19.01 31.59
C HIS A 148 -13.13 -20.36 30.86
N TYR A 149 -12.27 -20.64 29.88
CA TYR A 149 -12.27 -21.94 29.19
C TYR A 149 -11.68 -23.02 30.11
N LYS A 150 -12.48 -24.06 30.38
CA LYS A 150 -12.15 -25.14 31.34
C LYS A 150 -11.05 -26.09 30.87
N SER A 151 -10.79 -26.16 29.57
CA SER A 151 -9.81 -27.10 28.99
C SER A 151 -8.38 -26.60 29.16
N GLU A 152 -7.49 -27.46 29.68
CA GLU A 152 -6.06 -27.13 29.83
C GLU A 152 -5.36 -26.89 28.49
N LYS A 153 -5.82 -27.57 27.42
CA LYS A 153 -5.31 -27.41 26.06
C LYS A 153 -6.47 -27.36 25.06
N ILE A 154 -6.39 -26.45 24.10
CA ILE A 154 -7.39 -26.22 23.05
C ILE A 154 -6.73 -26.39 21.68
N LEU A 155 -7.46 -26.88 20.68
CA LEU A 155 -6.96 -26.95 19.30
C LEU A 155 -6.53 -25.55 18.83
N SER A 156 -5.40 -25.47 18.14
CA SER A 156 -4.81 -24.18 17.78
C SER A 156 -5.74 -23.27 16.97
N ILE A 157 -6.50 -23.83 16.02
CA ILE A 157 -7.49 -23.09 15.23
C ILE A 157 -8.69 -22.65 16.07
N GLU A 158 -9.20 -23.52 16.94
CA GLU A 158 -10.31 -23.21 17.86
C GLU A 158 -9.91 -22.09 18.83
N TYR A 159 -8.67 -22.11 19.33
CA TYR A 159 -8.15 -21.04 20.17
C TYR A 159 -8.15 -19.70 19.42
N ILE A 160 -7.69 -19.65 18.16
CA ILE A 160 -7.73 -18.43 17.36
C ILE A 160 -9.16 -17.89 17.25
N PHE A 161 -10.14 -18.73 16.91
CA PHE A 161 -11.53 -18.30 16.76
C PHE A 161 -12.14 -17.84 18.08
N ASN A 162 -11.99 -18.59 19.16
CA ASN A 162 -12.52 -18.21 20.47
C ASN A 162 -11.89 -16.90 20.97
N PHE A 163 -10.58 -16.72 20.72
CA PHE A 163 -9.88 -15.48 21.05
C PHE A 163 -10.48 -14.29 20.30
N LEU A 164 -10.68 -14.41 18.99
CA LEU A 164 -11.29 -13.35 18.18
C LEU A 164 -12.76 -13.09 18.57
N ASP A 165 -13.53 -14.13 18.90
CA ASP A 165 -14.92 -14.00 19.36
C ASP A 165 -15.07 -13.26 20.69
N SER A 166 -13.99 -13.08 21.45
CA SER A 166 -13.98 -12.33 22.71
C SER A 166 -13.89 -10.82 22.52
N PHE A 167 -13.73 -10.33 21.29
CA PHE A 167 -13.62 -8.92 20.94
C PHE A 167 -14.79 -8.48 20.04
N ASP A 168 -15.14 -7.20 20.12
CA ASP A 168 -16.14 -6.58 19.25
C ASP A 168 -15.47 -6.03 17.98
N PHE A 169 -15.99 -6.44 16.83
CA PHE A 169 -15.52 -6.05 15.50
C PHE A 169 -16.55 -5.23 14.73
N THR A 170 -17.66 -4.83 15.37
CA THR A 170 -18.69 -4.02 14.72
C THR A 170 -18.25 -2.55 14.63
N SER A 171 -18.45 -1.95 13.45
CA SER A 171 -18.01 -0.58 13.10
C SER A 171 -18.99 0.50 13.56
N VAL A 172 -20.17 0.12 14.05
CA VAL A 172 -21.23 1.06 14.45
C VAL A 172 -21.34 1.03 15.96
N GLY A 173 -20.72 2.01 16.60
CA GLY A 173 -20.82 2.26 18.03
C GLY A 173 -22.25 2.64 18.44
N LYS A 174 -23.16 1.67 18.49
CA LYS A 174 -24.33 1.74 19.38
C LYS A 174 -23.96 1.05 20.69
N SER A 175 -23.07 1.68 21.43
CA SER A 175 -22.93 1.44 22.85
C SER A 175 -22.66 2.78 23.52
N GLU A 176 -23.51 3.08 24.49
CA GLU A 176 -23.47 4.25 25.35
C GLU A 176 -22.03 4.63 25.70
N ILE A 177 -21.74 5.93 25.68
CA ILE A 177 -20.52 6.52 26.22
C ILE A 177 -20.41 6.09 27.70
N LYS A 178 -19.81 4.92 27.97
CA LYS A 178 -19.46 4.41 29.30
C LYS A 178 -18.54 3.17 29.20
N LYS A 179 -17.27 3.40 29.54
CA LYS A 179 -16.31 2.48 30.20
C LYS A 179 -15.86 1.15 29.56
N GLU A 180 -16.45 0.62 28.49
CA GLU A 180 -16.05 -0.69 27.93
C GLU A 180 -15.41 -0.68 26.52
N GLN A 181 -14.68 0.37 26.14
CA GLN A 181 -13.91 0.40 24.88
C GLN A 181 -12.70 -0.55 24.83
N LYS A 182 -12.38 -1.30 25.89
CA LYS A 182 -11.17 -2.15 25.95
C LYS A 182 -11.18 -3.33 24.98
N ASN A 183 -12.34 -3.72 24.47
CA ASN A 183 -12.50 -4.92 23.65
C ASN A 183 -12.91 -4.63 22.20
N LEU A 184 -12.92 -3.37 21.75
CA LEU A 184 -13.20 -3.01 20.35
C LEU A 184 -11.94 -3.18 19.49
N ILE A 185 -12.04 -3.89 18.37
CA ILE A 185 -10.97 -4.00 17.37
C ILE A 185 -11.39 -3.24 16.11
N ASN A 186 -10.82 -2.05 15.95
CA ASN A 186 -10.95 -1.25 14.73
C ASN A 186 -9.67 -1.32 13.86
N ALA A 187 -9.71 -0.65 12.71
CA ALA A 187 -8.57 -0.56 11.78
C ALA A 187 -7.29 -0.01 12.46
N SER A 188 -7.43 0.89 13.44
CA SER A 188 -6.31 1.45 14.19
C SER A 188 -5.62 0.41 15.10
N VAL A 189 -6.41 -0.43 15.79
CA VAL A 189 -5.92 -1.52 16.66
C VAL A 189 -5.19 -2.60 15.86
N LEU A 190 -5.65 -2.88 14.64
CA LEU A 190 -4.95 -3.81 13.75
C LEU A 190 -3.53 -3.30 13.43
N GLY A 191 -3.39 -2.03 13.05
CA GLY A 191 -2.05 -1.46 12.81
C GLY A 191 -1.15 -1.55 14.04
N LEU A 192 -1.69 -1.30 15.23
CA LEU A 192 -0.96 -1.47 16.50
C LEU A 192 -0.47 -2.89 16.74
N ILE A 193 -1.30 -3.90 16.47
CA ILE A 193 -0.92 -5.32 16.61
C ILE A 193 0.24 -5.63 15.67
N PHE A 194 0.16 -5.18 14.42
CA PHE A 194 1.21 -5.46 13.44
C PHE A 194 2.50 -4.72 13.70
N GLU A 195 2.43 -3.44 14.05
CA GLU A 195 3.62 -2.67 14.41
C GLU A 195 4.31 -3.26 15.64
N LYS A 196 3.57 -3.88 16.56
CA LYS A 196 4.18 -4.65 17.65
C LYS A 196 4.82 -5.94 17.19
N ILE A 197 4.26 -6.64 16.20
CA ILE A 197 4.86 -7.86 15.63
C ILE A 197 6.13 -7.52 14.84
N ASN A 198 6.12 -6.43 14.06
CA ASN A 198 7.25 -5.99 13.21
C ASN A 198 8.29 -5.14 13.97
N GLY A 199 7.87 -4.41 15.01
CA GLY A 199 8.69 -3.44 15.75
C GLY A 199 9.84 -4.05 16.54
N TYR A 200 9.91 -5.38 16.65
CA TYR A 200 11.04 -6.08 17.27
C TYR A 200 12.34 -6.02 16.45
N LYS A 201 12.33 -5.57 15.18
CA LYS A 201 13.55 -5.48 14.36
C LYS A 201 13.83 -4.11 13.67
N GLU A 202 12.81 -3.31 13.30
CA GLU A 202 12.99 -2.27 12.25
C GLU A 202 12.77 -0.80 12.68
N GLY A 203 12.64 -0.49 13.97
CA GLY A 203 12.46 0.90 14.42
C GLY A 203 11.15 1.55 13.94
N SER A 204 10.11 0.75 13.70
CA SER A 204 8.75 1.22 13.40
C SER A 204 8.08 1.75 14.67
N PHE A 205 7.72 3.03 14.67
CA PHE A 205 7.05 3.68 15.79
C PHE A 205 5.59 3.97 15.47
N PHE A 206 4.71 3.51 16.37
CA PHE A 206 3.29 3.82 16.32
C PHE A 206 3.06 5.31 16.46
N THR A 207 2.33 5.88 15.50
CA THR A 207 1.81 7.24 15.60
C THR A 207 0.42 7.19 16.23
N PRO A 208 0.21 7.80 17.42
CA PRO A 208 -1.11 7.95 18.00
C PRO A 208 -2.13 8.57 17.02
N GLY A 209 -3.33 7.99 16.95
CA GLY A 209 -4.33 8.39 15.94
C GLY A 209 -4.72 9.86 15.99
N TYR A 210 -4.75 10.48 17.18
CA TYR A 210 -5.04 11.92 17.30
C TYR A 210 -3.97 12.81 16.63
N ILE A 211 -2.71 12.36 16.56
CA ILE A 211 -1.64 13.10 15.88
C ILE A 211 -1.84 13.01 14.39
N THR A 212 -2.06 11.80 13.86
CA THR A 212 -2.31 11.58 12.44
C THR A 212 -3.53 12.37 11.96
N MET A 213 -4.63 12.29 12.71
CA MET A 213 -5.86 13.04 12.44
C MET A 213 -5.61 14.55 12.41
N TYR A 214 -4.86 15.09 13.38
CA TYR A 214 -4.54 16.53 13.41
C TYR A 214 -3.71 16.96 12.19
N ILE A 215 -2.67 16.19 11.83
CA ILE A 215 -1.81 16.51 10.68
C ILE A 215 -2.60 16.43 9.38
N CYS A 216 -3.38 15.37 9.17
CA CYS A 216 -4.23 15.22 8.00
C CYS A 216 -5.24 16.36 7.91
N LYS A 217 -5.95 16.66 9.00
CA LYS A 217 -6.94 17.75 9.06
C LYS A 217 -6.36 19.09 8.63
N LYS A 218 -5.20 19.48 9.16
CA LYS A 218 -4.57 20.75 8.80
C LYS A 218 -4.08 20.75 7.36
N THR A 219 -3.29 19.73 6.99
CA THR A 219 -2.60 19.67 5.70
C THR A 219 -3.58 19.57 4.53
N ILE A 220 -4.58 18.71 4.64
CA ILE A 220 -5.53 18.45 3.55
C ILE A 220 -6.43 19.67 3.33
N ARG A 221 -6.88 20.32 4.40
CA ARG A 221 -7.68 21.54 4.30
C ARG A 221 -6.93 22.66 3.58
N GLU A 222 -5.66 22.89 3.93
CA GLU A 222 -4.82 23.88 3.25
C GLU A 222 -4.64 23.54 1.76
N ALA A 223 -4.34 22.28 1.44
CA ALA A 223 -4.17 21.82 0.06
C ALA A 223 -5.46 21.92 -0.76
N VAL A 224 -6.63 21.64 -0.16
CA VAL A 224 -7.94 21.80 -0.79
C VAL A 224 -8.16 23.27 -1.17
N LEU A 225 -7.99 24.20 -0.23
CA LEU A 225 -8.15 25.63 -0.50
C LEU A 225 -7.23 26.10 -1.63
N GLN A 226 -5.97 25.65 -1.61
CA GLN A 226 -5.01 25.97 -2.65
C GLN A 226 -5.41 25.40 -4.02
N LYS A 227 -5.92 24.16 -4.05
CA LYS A 227 -6.38 23.50 -5.28
C LYS A 227 -7.53 24.28 -5.91
N PHE A 228 -8.49 24.73 -5.10
CA PHE A 228 -9.58 25.59 -5.56
C PHE A 228 -9.08 26.96 -5.99
N ALA A 229 -8.21 27.62 -5.23
CA ALA A 229 -7.66 28.94 -5.58
C ALA A 229 -6.92 28.94 -6.94
N ASN A 230 -6.28 27.83 -7.30
CA ASN A 230 -5.62 27.63 -8.60
C ASN A 230 -6.60 27.32 -9.75
N HIS A 231 -7.85 26.96 -9.43
CA HIS A 231 -8.90 26.71 -10.42
C HIS A 231 -9.52 28.02 -10.91
N ARG A 232 -9.83 28.10 -12.21
CA ARG A 232 -10.30 29.35 -12.84
C ARG A 232 -11.58 29.89 -12.22
N SER A 233 -12.47 28.99 -11.81
CA SER A 233 -13.82 29.28 -11.27
C SER A 233 -13.81 29.79 -9.83
N PHE A 234 -12.72 29.60 -9.06
CA PHE A 234 -12.69 29.84 -7.61
C PHE A 234 -11.57 30.81 -7.18
N LYS A 235 -11.26 31.79 -8.04
CA LYS A 235 -10.29 32.84 -7.72
C LYS A 235 -10.76 33.66 -6.52
N ASN A 236 -9.86 33.95 -5.59
CA ASN A 236 -10.06 34.70 -4.32
C ASN A 236 -10.59 33.92 -3.12
N THR A 237 -10.68 32.58 -3.17
CA THR A 237 -11.04 31.76 -2.01
C THR A 237 -9.97 31.88 -0.90
N LYS A 238 -10.31 32.36 0.30
CA LYS A 238 -9.37 32.49 1.43
C LYS A 238 -9.62 31.48 2.55
N ASN A 239 -10.86 31.05 2.71
CA ASN A 239 -11.27 30.11 3.75
C ASN A 239 -12.37 29.16 3.24
N PHE A 240 -12.79 28.21 4.08
CA PHE A 240 -13.80 27.20 3.73
C PHE A 240 -15.22 27.76 3.61
N ASP A 241 -15.55 28.83 4.35
CA ASP A 241 -16.86 29.48 4.27
C ASP A 241 -17.01 30.19 2.93
N ASP A 242 -16.00 30.96 2.51
CA ASP A 242 -15.93 31.57 1.17
C ASP A 242 -16.08 30.50 0.08
N LEU A 243 -15.38 29.38 0.24
CA LEU A 243 -15.43 28.27 -0.73
C LEU A 243 -16.84 27.71 -0.85
N LYS A 244 -17.53 27.51 0.29
CA LYS A 244 -18.88 26.97 0.33
C LYS A 244 -19.88 27.86 -0.40
N ASP A 245 -19.73 29.17 -0.27
CA ASP A 245 -20.59 30.16 -0.93
C ASP A 245 -20.31 30.27 -2.44
N LEU A 246 -19.06 30.02 -2.87
CA LEU A 246 -18.66 30.04 -4.29
C LEU A 246 -19.02 28.77 -5.07
N ILE A 247 -19.34 27.65 -4.39
CA ILE A 247 -19.67 26.38 -5.07
C ILE A 247 -21.08 26.46 -5.68
N GLU A 248 -21.11 26.76 -6.98
CA GLU A 248 -22.32 26.65 -7.80
C GLU A 248 -22.45 25.22 -8.38
N ASP A 249 -21.41 24.75 -9.07
CA ASP A 249 -21.34 23.39 -9.60
C ASP A 249 -20.65 22.43 -8.62
N ARG A 250 -21.46 21.57 -8.01
CA ARG A 250 -21.01 20.55 -7.05
C ARG A 250 -20.25 19.41 -7.71
N GLY A 251 -20.58 19.09 -8.97
CA GLY A 251 -19.87 18.07 -9.73
C GLY A 251 -18.46 18.53 -10.05
N GLU A 252 -18.30 19.77 -10.54
CA GLU A 252 -16.99 20.38 -10.76
C GLU A 252 -16.16 20.42 -9.46
N ALA A 253 -16.76 20.89 -8.36
CA ALA A 253 -16.06 20.95 -7.07
C ALA A 253 -15.66 19.55 -6.55
N ASN A 254 -16.51 18.53 -6.72
CA ASN A 254 -16.18 17.16 -6.35
C ASN A 254 -15.01 16.63 -7.20
N GLU A 255 -15.03 16.87 -8.52
CA GLU A 255 -13.93 16.48 -9.41
C GLU A 255 -12.61 17.17 -9.06
N ILE A 256 -12.62 18.45 -8.70
CA ILE A 256 -11.42 19.18 -8.27
C ILE A 256 -10.76 18.44 -7.08
N ILE A 257 -11.52 18.05 -6.06
CA ILE A 257 -11.00 17.30 -4.91
C ILE A 257 -10.53 15.89 -5.32
N ASN A 258 -11.24 15.23 -6.26
CA ASN A 258 -10.83 13.93 -6.81
C ASN A 258 -9.51 13.97 -7.59
N THR A 259 -8.98 15.15 -7.92
CA THR A 259 -7.66 15.29 -8.55
C THR A 259 -6.51 15.44 -7.55
N LEU A 260 -6.78 15.54 -6.24
CA LEU A 260 -5.72 15.63 -5.22
C LEU A 260 -4.86 14.38 -5.23
N LYS A 261 -3.53 14.55 -5.11
CA LYS A 261 -2.56 13.45 -5.03
C LYS A 261 -1.80 13.53 -3.70
N ILE A 262 -2.01 12.55 -2.83
CA ILE A 262 -1.44 12.44 -1.49
C ILE A 262 -0.51 11.23 -1.42
N CYS A 263 0.73 11.43 -1.02
CA CYS A 263 1.71 10.36 -0.90
C CYS A 263 2.28 10.21 0.51
N ASP A 264 2.37 8.98 0.99
CA ASP A 264 3.23 8.59 2.10
C ASP A 264 4.41 7.72 1.60
N PRO A 265 5.65 8.26 1.56
CA PRO A 265 6.81 7.54 1.05
C PRO A 265 7.37 6.47 2.02
N ALA A 266 6.84 6.37 3.25
CA ALA A 266 7.17 5.37 4.26
C ALA A 266 5.88 4.95 4.97
N VAL A 267 4.95 4.37 4.19
CA VAL A 267 3.53 4.25 4.56
C VAL A 267 3.26 3.39 5.81
N GLY A 268 4.16 2.47 6.15
CA GLY A 268 4.00 1.59 7.30
C GLY A 268 2.64 0.88 7.27
N SER A 269 1.92 0.95 8.38
CA SER A 269 0.58 0.34 8.53
C SER A 269 -0.54 1.07 7.77
N GLY A 270 -0.26 2.18 7.08
CA GLY A 270 -1.24 2.93 6.29
C GLY A 270 -2.12 3.89 7.10
N HIS A 271 -1.71 4.26 8.31
CA HIS A 271 -2.52 5.11 9.20
C HIS A 271 -2.79 6.49 8.57
N PHE A 272 -1.75 7.17 8.07
CA PHE A 272 -1.90 8.48 7.41
C PHE A 272 -2.86 8.43 6.22
N LEU A 273 -2.79 7.37 5.41
CA LEU A 273 -3.61 7.25 4.21
C LEU A 273 -5.09 7.04 4.54
N VAL A 274 -5.42 6.29 5.59
CA VAL A 274 -6.81 6.11 6.04
C VAL A 274 -7.34 7.38 6.70
N SER A 275 -6.56 8.04 7.57
CA SER A 275 -6.98 9.32 8.14
C SER A 275 -7.15 10.40 7.05
N ALA A 276 -6.30 10.38 6.01
CA ALA A 276 -6.45 11.27 4.85
C ALA A 276 -7.73 11.01 4.06
N LEU A 277 -8.05 9.73 3.79
CA LEU A 277 -9.29 9.34 3.13
C LEU A 277 -10.51 9.84 3.90
N ASN A 278 -10.54 9.60 5.22
CA ASN A 278 -11.65 10.01 6.08
C ASN A 278 -11.79 11.55 6.10
N GLU A 279 -10.66 12.27 6.16
CA GLU A 279 -10.64 13.74 6.16
C GLU A 279 -11.17 14.32 4.85
N ILE A 280 -10.83 13.73 3.70
CA ILE A 280 -11.36 14.17 2.41
C ILE A 280 -12.89 13.98 2.37
N ILE A 281 -13.42 12.85 2.87
CA ILE A 281 -14.87 12.63 2.90
C ILE A 281 -15.56 13.63 3.83
N ALA A 282 -14.99 13.91 5.00
CA ALA A 282 -15.51 14.90 5.93
C ALA A 282 -15.54 16.31 5.30
N ILE A 283 -14.47 16.70 4.62
CA ILE A 283 -14.40 17.97 3.86
C ILE A 283 -15.48 18.02 2.77
N LYS A 284 -15.66 16.95 1.99
CA LYS A 284 -16.71 16.90 0.95
C LYS A 284 -18.12 17.01 1.54
N SER A 285 -18.33 16.44 2.71
CA SER A 285 -19.60 16.56 3.45
C SER A 285 -19.84 17.99 3.91
N GLU A 286 -18.83 18.63 4.53
CA GLU A 286 -18.89 20.03 5.01
C GLU A 286 -19.17 21.02 3.87
N LEU A 287 -18.49 20.86 2.73
CA LEU A 287 -18.71 21.66 1.52
C LEU A 287 -20.03 21.32 0.83
N GLY A 288 -20.69 20.22 1.19
CA GLY A 288 -21.97 19.82 0.61
C GLY A 288 -21.87 19.37 -0.85
N ILE A 289 -20.75 18.78 -1.22
CA ILE A 289 -20.44 18.32 -2.59
C ILE A 289 -20.49 16.79 -2.74
N LEU A 290 -20.80 16.06 -1.66
CA LEU A 290 -21.17 14.65 -1.75
C LEU A 290 -22.50 14.50 -2.51
N GLN A 291 -22.52 13.58 -3.47
CA GLN A 291 -23.65 13.36 -4.35
C GLN A 291 -24.05 11.88 -4.37
N TYR A 292 -25.36 11.64 -4.47
CA TYR A 292 -25.90 10.34 -4.85
C TYR A 292 -25.58 10.03 -6.31
N LYS A 293 -25.78 8.77 -6.72
CA LYS A 293 -25.55 8.31 -8.10
C LYS A 293 -26.34 9.11 -9.16
N ASN A 294 -27.46 9.71 -8.79
CA ASN A 294 -28.29 10.55 -9.66
C ASN A 294 -27.83 12.03 -9.69
N GLY A 295 -26.66 12.36 -9.13
CA GLY A 295 -26.10 13.72 -9.08
C GLY A 295 -26.70 14.62 -8.00
N HIS A 296 -27.73 14.18 -7.28
CA HIS A 296 -28.34 14.99 -6.23
C HIS A 296 -27.46 15.03 -4.98
N ARG A 297 -27.41 16.18 -4.32
CA ARG A 297 -26.64 16.38 -3.08
C ARG A 297 -27.20 15.51 -1.94
N ILE A 298 -26.29 14.96 -1.15
CA ILE A 298 -26.60 14.34 0.15
C ILE A 298 -26.83 15.47 1.18
N LYS A 299 -28.09 15.68 1.60
CA LYS A 299 -28.47 16.76 2.53
C LYS A 299 -28.79 16.28 3.95
N ASN A 300 -29.34 15.09 4.05
CA ASN A 300 -29.87 14.57 5.33
C ASN A 300 -28.76 13.97 6.21
N TYR A 301 -27.55 13.84 5.69
CA TYR A 301 -26.43 13.21 6.40
C TYR A 301 -25.24 14.14 6.47
N ARG A 302 -24.53 14.09 7.59
CA ARG A 302 -23.20 14.69 7.76
C ARG A 302 -22.17 13.62 8.06
N ALA A 303 -20.94 13.82 7.58
CA ALA A 303 -19.81 12.93 7.83
C ALA A 303 -18.77 13.64 8.68
N GLU A 304 -18.46 13.08 9.84
CA GLU A 304 -17.53 13.65 10.82
C GLU A 304 -16.53 12.59 11.27
N ILE A 305 -15.34 13.01 11.71
CA ILE A 305 -14.34 12.08 12.24
C ILE A 305 -14.39 12.09 13.76
N PHE A 306 -14.56 10.92 14.34
CA PHE A 306 -14.52 10.72 15.79
C PHE A 306 -13.61 9.54 16.11
N ASN A 307 -12.63 9.74 17.00
CA ASN A 307 -11.65 8.71 17.39
C ASN A 307 -10.99 7.99 16.20
N ASP A 308 -10.56 8.73 15.17
CA ASP A 308 -9.92 8.20 13.94
C ASP A 308 -10.86 7.38 13.03
N GLU A 309 -12.17 7.41 13.27
CA GLU A 309 -13.18 6.77 12.42
C GLU A 309 -14.14 7.79 11.80
N LEU A 310 -14.49 7.57 10.54
CA LEU A 310 -15.52 8.33 9.86
C LEU A 310 -16.90 7.85 10.31
N ILE A 311 -17.66 8.72 10.95
CA ILE A 311 -19.04 8.50 11.36
C ILE A 311 -19.96 9.32 10.47
N ILE A 312 -21.04 8.68 10.01
CA ILE A 312 -22.09 9.34 9.25
C ILE A 312 -23.32 9.40 10.15
N THR A 313 -23.84 10.59 10.37
CA THR A 313 -25.03 10.82 11.21
C THR A 313 -26.14 11.46 10.40
N ASP A 314 -27.37 11.10 10.72
CA ASP A 314 -28.56 11.79 10.22
C ASP A 314 -28.67 13.15 10.90
N ASN A 315 -29.07 14.18 10.13
CA ASN A 315 -29.18 15.55 10.63
C ASN A 315 -30.48 15.78 11.41
N ASP A 316 -31.50 14.94 11.22
CA ASP A 316 -32.80 15.13 11.85
C ASP A 316 -32.87 14.56 13.27
N ASP A 317 -32.22 13.42 13.53
CA ASP A 317 -32.29 12.70 14.81
C ASP A 317 -30.93 12.39 15.47
N ASP A 318 -29.82 12.83 14.85
CA ASP A 318 -28.44 12.55 15.27
C ASP A 318 -28.11 11.04 15.39
N GLU A 319 -28.91 10.16 14.79
CA GLU A 319 -28.61 8.73 14.77
C GLU A 319 -27.44 8.42 13.84
N ILE A 320 -26.56 7.53 14.30
CA ILE A 320 -25.48 6.98 13.47
C ILE A 320 -26.08 6.11 12.38
N PHE A 321 -25.74 6.44 11.13
CA PHE A 321 -26.14 5.69 9.96
C PHE A 321 -25.65 4.24 10.04
N ALA A 322 -26.58 3.31 9.83
CA ALA A 322 -26.29 1.88 9.74
C ALA A 322 -27.03 1.27 8.54
N TYR A 323 -26.26 0.73 7.61
CA TYR A 323 -26.79 -0.03 6.47
C TYR A 323 -27.28 -1.41 6.93
N ASN A 324 -28.52 -1.75 6.59
CA ASN A 324 -29.12 -3.05 6.84
C ASN A 324 -30.19 -3.36 5.79
N LEU A 325 -30.36 -4.65 5.52
CA LEU A 325 -31.46 -5.16 4.72
C LEU A 325 -32.73 -5.21 5.58
N SER A 326 -33.87 -5.03 4.93
CA SER A 326 -35.19 -5.20 5.55
C SER A 326 -35.41 -6.63 6.08
N LYS A 327 -36.44 -6.83 6.90
CA LYS A 327 -36.85 -8.17 7.37
C LYS A 327 -37.10 -9.17 6.24
N LYS A 328 -37.49 -8.69 5.05
CA LYS A 328 -37.72 -9.50 3.84
C LYS A 328 -36.45 -9.77 3.02
N GLY A 329 -35.31 -9.18 3.42
CA GLY A 329 -34.04 -9.30 2.69
C GLY A 329 -33.84 -8.28 1.56
N ASN A 330 -34.80 -7.37 1.34
CA ASN A 330 -34.68 -6.31 0.33
C ASN A 330 -33.93 -5.10 0.91
N ALA A 331 -33.20 -4.37 0.07
CA ALA A 331 -32.57 -3.13 0.49
C ALA A 331 -33.58 -2.02 0.80
N ILE A 332 -33.27 -1.22 1.81
CA ILE A 332 -34.02 -0.02 2.17
C ILE A 332 -33.48 1.11 1.28
N LYS A 333 -34.33 1.67 0.41
CA LYS A 333 -33.89 2.55 -0.69
C LYS A 333 -33.00 3.72 -0.23
N GLU A 334 -33.42 4.48 0.76
CA GLU A 334 -32.67 5.63 1.27
C GLU A 334 -31.29 5.23 1.80
N LYS A 335 -31.23 4.14 2.58
CA LYS A 335 -29.97 3.62 3.13
C LYS A 335 -29.07 3.04 2.04
N GLN A 336 -29.65 2.38 1.05
CA GLN A 336 -28.93 1.84 -0.10
C GLN A 336 -28.27 2.96 -0.89
N ASP A 337 -29.03 4.01 -1.22
CA ASP A 337 -28.55 5.09 -2.06
C ASP A 337 -27.41 5.86 -1.37
N LEU A 338 -27.49 6.08 -0.05
CA LEU A 338 -26.39 6.65 0.74
C LEU A 338 -25.17 5.71 0.79
N GLN A 339 -25.38 4.43 1.09
CA GLN A 339 -24.28 3.45 1.18
C GLN A 339 -23.53 3.33 -0.15
N GLU A 340 -24.25 3.27 -1.28
CA GLU A 340 -23.68 3.28 -2.63
C GLU A 340 -22.85 4.56 -2.88
N ALA A 341 -23.38 5.74 -2.51
CA ALA A 341 -22.70 7.02 -2.71
C ALA A 341 -21.37 7.09 -1.94
N ILE A 342 -21.37 6.73 -0.66
CA ILE A 342 -20.17 6.76 0.18
C ILE A 342 -19.15 5.72 -0.28
N PHE A 343 -19.60 4.53 -0.67
CA PHE A 343 -18.71 3.49 -1.21
C PHE A 343 -17.98 3.99 -2.46
N HIS A 344 -18.71 4.51 -3.45
CA HIS A 344 -18.13 4.97 -4.70
C HIS A 344 -17.20 6.17 -4.51
N GLU A 345 -17.55 7.07 -3.59
CA GLU A 345 -16.67 8.20 -3.26
C GLU A 345 -15.36 7.71 -2.64
N LYS A 346 -15.40 6.79 -1.66
CA LYS A 346 -14.19 6.21 -1.08
C LYS A 346 -13.39 5.40 -2.12
N GLU A 347 -14.07 4.61 -2.96
CA GLU A 347 -13.46 3.84 -4.06
C GLU A 347 -12.66 4.77 -4.97
N LYS A 348 -13.29 5.85 -5.45
CA LYS A 348 -12.65 6.85 -6.32
C LYS A 348 -11.45 7.52 -5.65
N LEU A 349 -11.57 7.92 -4.38
CA LEU A 349 -10.47 8.56 -3.65
C LEU A 349 -9.29 7.61 -3.43
N ILE A 350 -9.54 6.33 -3.11
CA ILE A 350 -8.47 5.34 -2.94
C ILE A 350 -7.77 5.08 -4.28
N GLU A 351 -8.52 4.98 -5.38
CA GLU A 351 -7.96 4.70 -6.71
C GLU A 351 -7.19 5.87 -7.31
N SER A 352 -7.57 7.11 -6.97
CA SER A 352 -7.04 8.30 -7.64
C SER A 352 -6.24 9.24 -6.75
N CYS A 353 -6.47 9.28 -5.44
CA CYS A 353 -5.89 10.30 -4.56
C CYS A 353 -4.81 9.80 -3.62
N VAL A 354 -4.86 8.54 -3.20
CA VAL A 354 -4.07 8.03 -2.07
C VAL A 354 -2.96 7.10 -2.57
N PHE A 355 -1.70 7.42 -2.28
CA PHE A 355 -0.51 6.70 -2.73
C PHE A 355 0.43 6.39 -1.56
N GLY A 356 1.07 5.23 -1.58
CA GLY A 356 1.95 4.79 -0.50
C GLY A 356 3.10 3.92 -0.97
N VAL A 357 4.26 4.06 -0.32
CA VAL A 357 5.45 3.23 -0.57
C VAL A 357 6.03 2.77 0.75
N ASP A 358 6.40 1.49 0.84
CA ASP A 358 7.19 0.97 1.97
C ASP A 358 8.22 -0.03 1.46
N ILE A 359 9.36 -0.13 2.14
CA ILE A 359 10.38 -1.13 1.82
C ILE A 359 9.94 -2.54 2.25
N ASN A 360 9.16 -2.63 3.33
CA ASN A 360 8.69 -3.88 3.90
C ASN A 360 7.35 -4.30 3.27
N ILE A 361 7.30 -5.49 2.69
CA ILE A 361 6.09 -6.04 2.06
C ILE A 361 4.96 -6.26 3.08
N ASN A 362 5.29 -6.55 4.33
CA ASN A 362 4.29 -6.73 5.38
C ASN A 362 3.56 -5.41 5.66
N SER A 363 4.31 -4.30 5.80
CA SER A 363 3.75 -2.95 5.93
C SER A 363 2.81 -2.62 4.77
N VAL A 364 3.26 -2.85 3.52
CA VAL A 364 2.43 -2.68 2.32
C VAL A 364 1.12 -3.47 2.39
N ASN A 365 1.19 -4.75 2.78
CA ASN A 365 0.02 -5.62 2.88
C ASN A 365 -0.95 -5.16 3.99
N ILE A 366 -0.44 -4.66 5.11
CA ILE A 366 -1.25 -4.12 6.20
C ILE A 366 -1.93 -2.81 5.78
N CYS A 367 -1.21 -1.92 5.10
CA CYS A 367 -1.79 -0.70 4.55
C CYS A 367 -2.95 -1.02 3.58
N ARG A 368 -2.74 -1.98 2.65
CA ARG A 368 -3.78 -2.45 1.74
C ARG A 368 -4.97 -3.03 2.50
N LEU A 369 -4.72 -3.86 3.51
CA LEU A 369 -5.75 -4.41 4.39
C LEU A 369 -6.56 -3.30 5.07
N ARG A 370 -5.91 -2.28 5.61
CA ARG A 370 -6.56 -1.16 6.29
C ARG A 370 -7.50 -0.39 5.36
N LEU A 371 -7.05 -0.11 4.13
CA LEU A 371 -7.87 0.53 3.09
C LEU A 371 -9.06 -0.35 2.66
N TRP A 372 -8.85 -1.67 2.49
CA TRP A 372 -9.94 -2.60 2.19
C TRP A 372 -10.97 -2.68 3.32
N ILE A 373 -10.55 -2.67 4.58
CA ILE A 373 -11.47 -2.66 5.73
C ILE A 373 -12.31 -1.38 5.71
N GLU A 374 -11.69 -0.25 5.42
CA GLU A 374 -12.39 1.03 5.38
C GLU A 374 -13.42 1.09 4.24
N LEU A 375 -13.16 0.45 3.10
CA LEU A 375 -14.17 0.24 2.04
C LEU A 375 -15.24 -0.78 2.42
N LEU A 376 -14.86 -1.88 3.07
CA LEU A 376 -15.77 -2.96 3.44
C LEU A 376 -16.90 -2.45 4.35
N LYS A 377 -16.60 -1.51 5.26
CA LYS A 377 -17.58 -0.81 6.11
C LYS A 377 -18.71 -0.18 5.30
N ASN A 378 -18.42 0.30 4.09
CA ASN A 378 -19.39 0.93 3.20
C ASN A 378 -19.83 0.05 2.03
N SER A 379 -19.41 -1.22 1.97
CA SER A 379 -19.88 -2.12 0.91
C SER A 379 -21.38 -2.41 1.02
N TYR A 380 -22.02 -2.80 -0.07
CA TYR A 380 -23.48 -2.93 -0.17
C TYR A 380 -23.87 -4.15 -1.01
N TYR A 381 -25.11 -4.62 -0.84
CA TYR A 381 -25.65 -5.69 -1.66
C TYR A 381 -26.12 -5.13 -3.00
N THR A 382 -25.76 -5.77 -4.10
CA THR A 382 -26.00 -5.25 -5.46
C THR A 382 -27.43 -5.54 -5.93
N LYS A 383 -28.02 -4.58 -6.67
CA LYS A 383 -29.37 -4.72 -7.24
C LYS A 383 -29.39 -5.80 -8.33
N GLU A 384 -28.31 -5.88 -9.11
CA GLU A 384 -28.12 -6.81 -10.23
C GLU A 384 -28.11 -8.28 -9.75
N SER A 385 -27.63 -8.54 -8.53
CA SER A 385 -27.63 -9.88 -7.93
C SER A 385 -28.91 -10.21 -7.16
N ASN A 386 -29.94 -9.35 -7.25
CA ASN A 386 -31.13 -9.42 -6.40
C ASN A 386 -30.77 -9.42 -4.90
N TYR A 387 -29.81 -8.58 -4.52
CA TYR A 387 -29.29 -8.42 -3.17
C TYR A 387 -28.69 -9.69 -2.53
N LYS A 388 -28.10 -10.55 -3.36
CA LYS A 388 -27.41 -11.78 -2.90
C LYS A 388 -25.89 -11.64 -2.84
N GLU A 389 -25.34 -10.77 -3.67
CA GLU A 389 -23.90 -10.54 -3.76
C GLU A 389 -23.54 -9.16 -3.22
N LEU A 390 -22.42 -9.12 -2.52
CA LEU A 390 -21.83 -7.89 -2.02
C LEU A 390 -21.02 -7.22 -3.14
N ARG A 391 -21.03 -5.88 -3.17
CA ARG A 391 -20.16 -5.10 -4.06
C ARG A 391 -18.71 -5.48 -3.83
N VAL A 392 -18.08 -5.85 -4.93
CA VAL A 392 -16.70 -6.28 -5.01
C VAL A 392 -15.76 -5.10 -4.72
N LEU A 393 -14.65 -5.36 -4.01
CA LEU A 393 -13.64 -4.36 -3.69
C LEU A 393 -12.70 -4.09 -4.90
N PRO A 394 -12.20 -2.86 -5.05
CA PRO A 394 -11.26 -2.50 -6.12
C PRO A 394 -9.86 -3.07 -5.88
N ASN A 395 -9.03 -3.03 -6.93
CA ASN A 395 -7.62 -3.39 -6.89
C ASN A 395 -6.76 -2.23 -6.35
N ILE A 396 -6.71 -2.08 -5.01
CA ILE A 396 -6.00 -1.00 -4.29
C ILE A 396 -4.47 -1.17 -4.33
N ASP A 397 -4.00 -2.38 -4.62
CA ASP A 397 -2.59 -2.77 -4.62
C ASP A 397 -1.70 -1.99 -5.59
N ILE A 398 -2.28 -1.38 -6.61
CA ILE A 398 -1.54 -0.59 -7.59
C ILE A 398 -1.11 0.79 -7.07
N ASN A 399 -1.75 1.33 -6.03
CA ASN A 399 -1.37 2.62 -5.45
C ASN A 399 -0.46 2.47 -4.20
N ILE A 400 -0.39 1.27 -3.61
CA ILE A 400 0.45 0.97 -2.43
C ILE A 400 1.53 -0.02 -2.83
N LYS A 401 2.81 0.39 -2.80
CA LYS A 401 3.90 -0.33 -3.46
C LYS A 401 5.05 -0.70 -2.53
N LYS A 402 5.67 -1.86 -2.80
CA LYS A 402 6.94 -2.25 -2.19
C LYS A 402 8.09 -1.58 -2.93
N GLY A 403 8.98 -0.91 -2.22
CA GLY A 403 10.23 -0.42 -2.78
C GLY A 403 10.97 0.53 -1.84
N ASN A 404 12.28 0.66 -2.05
CA ASN A 404 13.05 1.70 -1.37
C ASN A 404 12.75 3.07 -2.00
N SER A 405 11.92 3.88 -1.32
CA SER A 405 11.48 5.20 -1.77
C SER A 405 12.60 6.24 -1.87
N LEU A 406 13.71 6.05 -1.15
CA LEU A 406 14.84 6.98 -1.10
C LEU A 406 15.82 6.82 -2.27
N ILE A 407 15.74 5.72 -3.01
CA ILE A 407 16.66 5.43 -4.13
C ILE A 407 15.86 5.29 -5.41
N SER A 408 16.26 6.04 -6.43
CA SER A 408 15.75 5.97 -7.79
C SER A 408 16.89 6.05 -8.79
N LYS A 409 16.82 5.20 -9.81
CA LYS A 409 17.76 5.11 -10.93
C LYS A 409 17.73 6.35 -11.79
N PHE A 410 16.57 6.98 -11.95
CA PHE A 410 16.42 8.18 -12.76
C PHE A 410 16.18 9.41 -11.89
N ALA A 411 16.75 10.55 -12.27
CA ALA A 411 16.50 11.80 -11.56
C ALA A 411 14.99 12.14 -11.59
N ILE A 412 14.42 12.41 -10.41
CA ILE A 412 13.01 12.76 -10.26
C ILE A 412 12.74 14.11 -10.96
N SER A 413 13.59 15.11 -10.72
CA SER A 413 13.54 16.43 -11.34
C SER A 413 14.64 16.62 -12.40
N GLY A 414 14.25 17.07 -13.60
CA GLY A 414 15.16 17.44 -14.70
C GLY A 414 15.14 16.55 -15.94
N ASN A 415 15.67 17.09 -17.04
CA ASN A 415 15.85 16.45 -18.36
C ASN A 415 16.98 15.39 -18.34
N GLY A 416 16.95 14.48 -17.36
CA GLY A 416 17.91 13.37 -17.25
C GLY A 416 17.70 12.28 -18.30
N ILE A 417 16.67 12.40 -19.13
CA ILE A 417 16.38 11.50 -20.25
C ILE A 417 16.90 12.19 -21.51
N ALA A 418 17.84 11.58 -22.21
CA ALA A 418 18.31 12.08 -23.51
C ALA A 418 17.12 12.25 -24.48
N ASN A 419 17.07 13.35 -25.24
CA ASN A 419 15.93 13.71 -26.12
C ASN A 419 15.41 12.56 -27.02
N GLY A 420 16.27 11.63 -27.44
CA GLY A 420 15.87 10.44 -28.23
C GLY A 420 15.11 9.36 -27.44
N GLN A 421 15.32 9.25 -26.12
CA GLN A 421 14.63 8.29 -25.25
C GLN A 421 13.28 8.81 -24.74
N ILE A 422 13.06 10.13 -24.74
CA ILE A 422 11.81 10.76 -24.27
C ILE A 422 10.59 10.21 -25.03
N LYS A 423 10.69 10.01 -26.35
CA LYS A 423 9.58 9.47 -27.16
C LYS A 423 9.24 8.03 -26.79
N LYS A 424 10.26 7.18 -26.55
CA LYS A 424 10.05 5.79 -26.12
C LYS A 424 9.41 5.76 -24.73
N ILE A 425 9.92 6.58 -23.81
CA ILE A 425 9.37 6.69 -22.45
C ILE A 425 7.93 7.19 -22.48
N ARG A 426 7.61 8.25 -23.25
CA ARG A 426 6.25 8.77 -23.38
C ARG A 426 5.26 7.72 -23.90
N MET A 427 5.64 6.97 -24.94
CA MET A 427 4.79 5.89 -25.48
C MET A 427 4.58 4.77 -24.45
N SER A 428 5.64 4.32 -23.79
CA SER A 428 5.55 3.27 -22.77
C SER A 428 4.78 3.75 -21.53
N THR A 429 4.91 5.01 -21.12
CA THR A 429 4.12 5.63 -20.04
C THR A 429 2.63 5.65 -20.40
N ARG A 430 2.27 6.00 -21.64
CA ARG A 430 0.88 5.97 -22.08
C ARG A 430 0.30 4.56 -22.05
N LYS A 431 1.02 3.58 -22.61
CA LYS A 431 0.63 2.16 -22.54
C LYS A 431 0.48 1.70 -21.10
N TYR A 432 1.40 2.09 -20.23
CA TYR A 432 1.34 1.76 -18.81
C TYR A 432 0.10 2.38 -18.14
N LYS A 433 -0.20 3.67 -18.37
CA LYS A 433 -1.43 4.33 -17.89
C LYS A 433 -2.69 3.57 -18.34
N GLU A 434 -2.74 3.18 -19.61
CA GLU A 434 -3.85 2.39 -20.16
C GLU A 434 -4.00 1.04 -19.46
N GLN A 435 -2.91 0.30 -19.24
CA GLN A 435 -2.96 -0.97 -18.51
C GLN A 435 -3.34 -0.80 -17.03
N VAL A 436 -2.90 0.28 -16.37
CA VAL A 436 -3.30 0.62 -14.99
C VAL A 436 -4.81 0.86 -14.91
N ILE A 437 -5.39 1.58 -15.88
CA ILE A 437 -6.84 1.81 -15.95
C ILE A 437 -7.59 0.50 -16.15
N ILE A 438 -7.13 -0.36 -17.06
CA ILE A 438 -7.71 -1.69 -17.27
C ILE A 438 -7.64 -2.52 -15.98
N TYR A 439 -6.51 -2.49 -15.30
CA TYR A 439 -6.30 -3.20 -14.05
C TYR A 439 -7.24 -2.74 -12.93
N LYS A 440 -7.38 -1.42 -12.73
CA LYS A 440 -8.28 -0.85 -11.71
C LYS A 440 -9.75 -1.16 -12.00
N SER A 441 -10.16 -1.08 -13.27
CA SER A 441 -11.57 -1.20 -13.68
C SER A 441 -12.08 -2.63 -13.85
N THR A 442 -11.20 -3.62 -14.05
CA THR A 442 -11.64 -4.99 -14.35
C THR A 442 -11.92 -5.83 -13.10
N SER A 443 -13.02 -6.59 -13.16
CA SER A 443 -13.32 -7.67 -12.21
C SER A 443 -13.08 -9.07 -12.79
N ASP A 444 -12.53 -9.13 -14.00
CA ASP A 444 -12.18 -10.39 -14.66
C ASP A 444 -10.73 -10.77 -14.40
N LYS A 445 -10.52 -12.02 -13.96
CA LYS A 445 -9.23 -12.50 -13.48
C LYS A 445 -8.22 -12.68 -14.62
N ILE A 446 -8.68 -13.06 -15.80
CA ILE A 446 -7.83 -13.23 -16.99
C ILE A 446 -7.35 -11.88 -17.49
N THR A 447 -8.28 -10.93 -17.64
CA THR A 447 -7.99 -9.55 -18.03
C THR A 447 -7.03 -8.90 -17.04
N LYS A 448 -7.25 -9.10 -15.74
CA LYS A 448 -6.36 -8.64 -14.66
C LYS A 448 -4.94 -9.20 -14.84
N GLN A 449 -4.80 -10.52 -15.01
CA GLN A 449 -3.50 -11.15 -15.20
C GLN A 449 -2.78 -10.69 -16.47
N ASN A 450 -3.51 -10.45 -17.56
CA ASN A 450 -2.94 -9.94 -18.80
C ASN A 450 -2.41 -8.51 -18.61
N ALA A 451 -3.20 -7.64 -17.95
CA ALA A 451 -2.75 -6.29 -17.60
C ALA A 451 -1.50 -6.31 -16.69
N GLU A 452 -1.45 -7.19 -15.68
CA GLU A 452 -0.28 -7.36 -14.81
C GLU A 452 0.97 -7.80 -15.57
N LYS A 453 0.83 -8.76 -16.51
CA LYS A 453 1.93 -9.23 -17.35
C LYS A 453 2.45 -8.10 -18.24
N GLU A 454 1.57 -7.33 -18.87
CA GLU A 454 1.97 -6.18 -19.69
C GLU A 454 2.62 -5.08 -18.85
N ILE A 455 2.08 -4.77 -17.67
CA ILE A 455 2.70 -3.85 -16.71
C ILE A 455 4.11 -4.33 -16.35
N THR A 456 4.29 -5.63 -16.07
CA THR A 456 5.59 -6.22 -15.73
C THR A 456 6.56 -6.13 -16.90
N ARG A 457 6.13 -6.48 -18.11
CA ARG A 457 6.93 -6.37 -19.33
C ARG A 457 7.37 -4.94 -19.60
N ILE A 458 6.47 -3.97 -19.45
CA ILE A 458 6.80 -2.54 -19.59
C ILE A 458 7.84 -2.13 -18.54
N LYS A 459 7.71 -2.59 -17.29
CA LYS A 459 8.70 -2.33 -16.22
C LYS A 459 10.06 -2.93 -16.55
N GLU A 460 10.11 -4.14 -17.09
CA GLU A 460 11.36 -4.78 -17.53
C GLU A 460 12.02 -3.99 -18.67
N GLU A 461 11.25 -3.57 -19.68
CA GLU A 461 11.75 -2.70 -20.76
C GLU A 461 12.33 -1.38 -20.24
N PHE A 462 11.79 -0.84 -19.14
CA PHE A 462 12.31 0.35 -18.47
C PHE A 462 13.55 0.08 -17.62
N ALA A 463 13.59 -1.07 -16.92
CA ALA A 463 14.73 -1.48 -16.12
C ALA A 463 16.00 -1.63 -16.97
N GLU A 464 15.85 -2.01 -18.24
CA GLU A 464 16.92 -2.08 -19.24
C GLU A 464 17.44 -0.71 -19.70
N ILE A 465 16.68 0.37 -19.53
CA ILE A 465 17.13 1.71 -19.93
C ILE A 465 18.30 2.12 -19.05
N VAL A 466 19.45 2.36 -19.66
CA VAL A 466 20.65 2.77 -18.93
C VAL A 466 20.53 4.23 -18.50
N ASN A 467 20.92 4.53 -17.25
CA ASN A 467 20.92 5.90 -16.75
C ASN A 467 22.05 6.71 -17.42
N PRO A 468 21.73 7.68 -18.29
CA PRO A 468 22.75 8.46 -19.00
C PRO A 468 23.50 9.45 -18.10
N THR A 469 23.00 9.69 -16.88
CA THR A 469 23.60 10.62 -15.91
C THR A 469 24.65 9.97 -15.00
N ASP A 470 24.73 8.63 -14.99
CA ASP A 470 25.69 7.87 -14.20
C ASP A 470 27.13 8.07 -14.69
N GLU A 471 28.08 8.25 -13.77
CA GLU A 471 29.49 8.53 -14.09
C GLU A 471 30.24 7.31 -14.63
N ASN A 472 29.96 6.12 -14.09
CA ASN A 472 30.53 4.88 -14.61
C ASN A 472 29.97 4.61 -16.01
N PHE A 473 28.70 4.91 -16.26
CA PHE A 473 28.13 4.81 -17.61
C PHE A 473 28.73 5.83 -18.58
N LYS A 474 28.93 7.09 -18.16
CA LYS A 474 29.61 8.10 -18.97
C LYS A 474 31.03 7.66 -19.32
N LEU A 475 31.77 7.12 -18.36
CA LEU A 475 33.11 6.59 -18.56
C LEU A 475 33.10 5.39 -19.52
N LEU A 476 32.19 4.42 -19.31
CA LEU A 476 31.97 3.30 -20.22
C LEU A 476 31.68 3.76 -21.65
N ARG A 477 30.83 4.77 -21.82
CA ARG A 477 30.53 5.36 -23.12
C ARG A 477 31.76 6.01 -23.75
N ILE A 478 32.56 6.75 -22.99
CA ILE A 478 33.81 7.36 -23.45
C ILE A 478 34.80 6.28 -23.88
N LEU A 479 34.99 5.23 -23.08
CA LEU A 479 35.89 4.13 -23.40
C LEU A 479 35.44 3.32 -24.62
N LYS A 480 34.13 3.02 -24.73
CA LYS A 480 33.55 2.36 -25.92
C LYS A 480 33.70 3.22 -27.18
N THR A 481 33.57 4.55 -27.05
CA THR A 481 33.81 5.49 -28.16
C THR A 481 35.28 5.50 -28.57
N LYS A 482 36.21 5.56 -27.60
CA LYS A 482 37.65 5.45 -27.86
C LYS A 482 38.01 4.13 -28.53
N LEU A 483 37.47 3.00 -28.08
CA LEU A 483 37.70 1.70 -28.71
C LEU A 483 37.22 1.70 -30.18
N LEU A 484 36.05 2.29 -30.45
CA LEU A 484 35.51 2.41 -31.81
C LEU A 484 36.38 3.31 -32.70
N GLU A 485 36.91 4.40 -32.15
CA GLU A 485 37.88 5.26 -32.84
C GLU A 485 39.18 4.50 -33.14
N GLU A 486 39.72 3.75 -32.19
CA GLU A 486 40.93 2.95 -32.38
C GLU A 486 40.73 1.83 -33.42
N THR A 487 39.58 1.13 -33.42
CA THR A 487 39.28 0.10 -34.42
C THR A 487 39.03 0.67 -35.82
N SER A 488 38.62 1.93 -35.91
CA SER A 488 38.39 2.62 -37.20
C SER A 488 39.67 3.18 -37.84
N LYS A 489 40.80 3.22 -37.11
CA LYS A 489 42.09 3.71 -37.64
C LYS A 489 42.71 2.70 -38.61
N SER A 490 43.17 3.18 -39.77
CA SER A 490 43.93 2.35 -40.72
C SER A 490 45.41 2.28 -40.31
N PRO A 491 45.96 1.09 -40.05
CA PRO A 491 47.35 0.93 -39.62
C PRO A 491 48.38 1.20 -40.74
N VAL A 492 47.92 1.39 -41.98
CA VAL A 492 48.77 1.56 -43.18
C VAL A 492 49.61 2.83 -43.12
N LEU A 493 49.12 3.89 -42.48
CA LEU A 493 49.78 5.21 -42.41
C LEU A 493 50.54 5.45 -41.09
N MET A 494 50.67 4.44 -40.22
CA MET A 494 51.18 4.61 -38.85
C MET A 494 52.68 4.28 -38.75
N THR A 495 53.43 5.08 -37.96
CA THR A 495 54.83 4.78 -37.61
C THR A 495 54.93 3.51 -36.74
N GLU A 496 56.10 2.90 -36.61
CA GLU A 496 56.30 1.74 -35.72
C GLU A 496 55.96 2.04 -34.25
N LYS A 497 56.25 3.26 -33.79
CA LYS A 497 55.93 3.72 -32.44
C LYS A 497 54.42 3.82 -32.25
N ASP A 498 53.71 4.40 -33.22
CA ASP A 498 52.25 4.55 -33.15
C ASP A 498 51.53 3.21 -33.27
N ARG A 499 52.06 2.27 -34.07
CA ARG A 499 51.54 0.89 -34.16
C ARG A 499 51.63 0.13 -32.84
N LYS A 500 52.70 0.34 -32.06
CA LYS A 500 52.84 -0.27 -30.73
C LYS A 500 51.79 0.28 -29.75
N ILE A 501 51.58 1.60 -29.75
CA ILE A 501 50.57 2.27 -28.91
C ILE A 501 49.16 1.83 -29.31
N TRP A 502 48.87 1.76 -30.61
CA TRP A 502 47.58 1.31 -31.15
C TRP A 502 47.26 -0.15 -30.75
N LYS A 503 48.22 -1.08 -30.92
CA LYS A 503 48.05 -2.47 -30.47
C LYS A 503 47.86 -2.58 -28.96
N HIS A 504 48.58 -1.78 -28.19
CA HIS A 504 48.42 -1.74 -26.73
C HIS A 504 47.01 -1.27 -26.33
N ASN A 505 46.50 -0.21 -26.97
CA ASN A 505 45.14 0.30 -26.72
C ASN A 505 44.07 -0.72 -27.14
N LEU A 506 44.21 -1.39 -28.29
CA LEU A 506 43.27 -2.42 -28.75
C LEU A 506 43.19 -3.64 -27.82
N ASN A 507 44.29 -3.99 -27.16
CA ASN A 507 44.32 -5.11 -26.22
C ASN A 507 43.81 -4.70 -24.83
N ASN A 508 44.11 -3.48 -24.37
CA ASN A 508 43.80 -3.05 -23.00
C ASN A 508 42.41 -2.43 -22.83
N LEU A 509 41.93 -1.66 -23.82
CA LEU A 509 40.62 -1.00 -23.73
C LEU A 509 39.46 -2.01 -23.57
N PRO A 510 39.40 -3.16 -24.28
CA PRO A 510 38.35 -4.15 -24.04
C PRO A 510 38.36 -4.70 -22.61
N ILE A 511 39.54 -5.00 -22.06
CA ILE A 511 39.70 -5.51 -20.68
C ILE A 511 39.24 -4.47 -19.66
N GLU A 512 39.57 -3.19 -19.88
CA GLU A 512 39.15 -2.10 -19.01
C GLU A 512 37.63 -1.87 -19.09
N ILE A 513 37.06 -1.93 -20.30
CA ILE A 513 35.62 -1.84 -20.54
C ILE A 513 34.91 -3.00 -19.85
N ASP A 514 35.35 -4.24 -20.02
CA ASP A 514 34.72 -5.42 -19.43
C ASP A 514 34.74 -5.34 -17.89
N LYS A 515 35.88 -4.98 -17.28
CA LYS A 515 35.98 -4.80 -15.83
C LYS A 515 35.09 -3.69 -15.30
N LEU A 516 35.04 -2.55 -16.00
CA LEU A 516 34.16 -1.45 -15.64
C LEU A 516 32.68 -1.81 -15.83
N GLU A 517 32.35 -2.57 -16.87
CA GLU A 517 31.00 -3.03 -17.17
C GLU A 517 30.52 -4.05 -16.15
N GLU A 518 31.36 -5.02 -15.76
CA GLU A 518 31.08 -5.94 -14.67
C GLU A 518 30.87 -5.20 -13.34
N LYS A 519 31.78 -4.28 -13.00
CA LYS A 519 31.67 -3.48 -11.77
C LYS A 519 30.41 -2.60 -11.79
N TYR A 520 30.13 -1.95 -12.92
CA TYR A 520 28.95 -1.11 -13.10
C TYR A 520 27.66 -1.93 -12.99
N ASN A 521 27.59 -3.06 -13.68
CA ASN A 521 26.43 -3.96 -13.64
C ASN A 521 26.22 -4.56 -12.24
N LYS A 522 27.29 -4.93 -11.54
CA LYS A 522 27.21 -5.43 -10.15
C LYS A 522 26.72 -4.35 -9.18
N ASN A 523 27.26 -3.13 -9.29
CA ASN A 523 26.85 -2.00 -8.46
C ASN A 523 25.41 -1.57 -8.76
N LEU A 524 25.00 -1.53 -10.03
CA LEU A 524 23.63 -1.26 -10.45
C LEU A 524 22.66 -2.32 -9.91
N LYS A 525 22.98 -3.60 -10.08
CA LYS A 525 22.14 -4.71 -9.63
C LYS A 525 21.94 -4.71 -8.12
N ASN A 526 22.96 -4.32 -7.35
CA ASN A 526 22.87 -4.29 -5.88
C ASN A 526 22.16 -3.03 -5.36
N LEU A 527 22.49 -1.85 -5.89
CA LEU A 527 21.91 -0.57 -5.41
C LEU A 527 20.46 -0.37 -5.87
N PHE A 528 20.15 -0.74 -7.12
CA PHE A 528 18.82 -0.59 -7.70
C PHE A 528 17.94 -1.83 -7.52
N LYS A 529 18.37 -2.79 -6.68
CA LYS A 529 17.54 -3.91 -6.27
C LYS A 529 16.39 -3.38 -5.43
N ASN A 530 15.15 -3.64 -5.85
CA ASN A 530 13.93 -3.23 -5.12
C ASN A 530 13.78 -1.70 -4.94
N THR A 531 14.32 -0.88 -5.85
CA THR A 531 14.19 0.59 -5.77
C THR A 531 12.86 1.09 -6.30
N MET A 532 12.47 2.28 -5.81
CA MET A 532 11.23 2.92 -6.21
C MET A 532 11.47 3.92 -7.34
N GLU A 533 11.12 3.53 -8.57
CA GLU A 533 11.15 4.46 -9.70
C GLU A 533 9.84 5.26 -9.78
N TRP A 534 9.80 6.40 -9.08
CA TRP A 534 8.61 7.25 -8.94
C TRP A 534 7.85 7.53 -10.24
N ARG A 535 8.56 7.81 -11.32
CA ARG A 535 7.95 8.09 -12.65
C ARG A 535 7.22 6.88 -13.24
N PHE A 536 7.70 5.66 -12.99
CA PHE A 536 7.13 4.46 -13.58
C PHE A 536 6.11 3.81 -12.66
N GLU A 537 6.37 3.87 -11.37
CA GLU A 537 5.49 3.28 -10.39
C GLU A 537 4.23 4.13 -10.20
N PHE A 538 4.30 5.46 -10.29
CA PHE A 538 3.11 6.33 -10.23
C PHE A 538 2.98 7.19 -11.48
N PRO A 539 2.44 6.64 -12.58
CA PRO A 539 2.22 7.43 -13.79
C PRO A 539 1.19 8.55 -13.59
N GLU A 540 0.33 8.47 -12.57
CA GLU A 540 -0.69 9.47 -12.23
C GLU A 540 -0.10 10.83 -11.85
N VAL A 541 1.18 10.88 -11.46
CA VAL A 541 1.91 12.13 -11.18
C VAL A 541 2.76 12.60 -12.36
N LEU A 542 2.45 12.11 -13.56
CA LEU A 542 3.07 12.56 -14.81
C LEU A 542 2.10 13.37 -15.68
N ASP A 543 2.60 14.43 -16.30
CA ASP A 543 1.87 15.21 -17.31
C ASP A 543 1.65 14.40 -18.63
N GLU A 544 1.00 15.02 -19.62
CA GLU A 544 0.77 14.40 -20.95
C GLU A 544 2.05 14.17 -21.77
N ASN A 545 3.15 14.83 -21.38
CA ASN A 545 4.46 14.71 -22.00
C ASN A 545 5.37 13.69 -21.29
N GLY A 546 4.92 13.15 -20.14
CA GLY A 546 5.68 12.22 -19.31
C GLY A 546 6.66 12.90 -18.34
N ASN A 547 6.53 14.22 -18.14
CA ASN A 547 7.28 14.94 -17.11
C ASN A 547 6.67 14.69 -15.74
N PHE A 548 7.52 14.65 -14.72
CA PHE A 548 7.10 14.44 -13.35
C PHE A 548 6.50 15.74 -12.78
N GLU A 549 5.19 15.75 -12.55
CA GLU A 549 4.48 16.86 -11.89
C GLU A 549 4.61 16.76 -10.36
N GLY A 550 4.53 15.54 -9.82
CA GLY A 550 4.60 15.27 -8.39
C GLY A 550 3.25 15.29 -7.67
N PHE A 551 3.31 15.21 -6.34
CA PHE A 551 2.14 15.13 -5.46
C PHE A 551 1.69 16.51 -4.97
N ASP A 552 0.40 16.67 -4.68
CA ASP A 552 -0.13 17.88 -4.04
C ASP A 552 0.17 17.89 -2.53
N ILE A 553 0.24 16.70 -1.92
CA ILE A 553 0.60 16.50 -0.51
C ILE A 553 1.60 15.35 -0.38
N VAL A 554 2.66 15.55 0.39
CA VAL A 554 3.54 14.48 0.86
C VAL A 554 3.58 14.52 2.37
N MET A 555 3.17 13.44 3.03
CA MET A 555 3.17 13.37 4.48
C MET A 555 3.33 11.94 5.00
N GLY A 556 3.82 11.82 6.23
CA GLY A 556 3.97 10.52 6.88
C GLY A 556 4.79 10.58 8.17
N ASN A 557 5.10 9.41 8.71
CA ASN A 557 6.01 9.23 9.85
C ASN A 557 7.25 8.45 9.39
N PRO A 558 8.34 9.14 9.01
CA PRO A 558 9.56 8.47 8.58
C PRO A 558 10.15 7.59 9.69
N PRO A 559 10.91 6.53 9.33
CA PRO A 559 11.60 5.70 10.31
C PRO A 559 12.68 6.51 11.06
N TYR A 560 12.87 6.21 12.35
CA TYR A 560 13.83 6.91 13.23
C TYR A 560 15.20 6.23 13.23
N ILE A 561 15.77 6.05 12.04
CA ILE A 561 17.04 5.33 11.85
C ILE A 561 18.20 6.32 11.72
N SER A 562 19.25 6.07 12.49
CA SER A 562 20.54 6.76 12.41
C SER A 562 21.52 5.91 11.63
N TYR A 563 22.04 6.45 10.52
CA TYR A 563 23.02 5.77 9.68
C TYR A 563 24.48 6.13 10.04
N TYR A 564 24.71 6.57 11.29
CA TYR A 564 26.03 6.90 11.81
C TYR A 564 26.28 6.20 13.17
N GLY A 565 27.51 5.71 13.39
CA GLY A 565 27.96 5.08 14.65
C GLY A 565 28.00 3.54 14.63
N ASN A 566 28.42 2.93 15.76
CA ASN A 566 28.57 1.46 15.92
C ASN A 566 27.24 0.71 16.16
N THR A 567 26.11 1.41 16.22
CA THR A 567 24.78 0.88 16.57
C THR A 567 23.73 1.07 15.48
N GLY A 568 24.10 1.61 14.30
CA GLY A 568 23.16 1.87 13.20
C GLY A 568 23.15 0.74 12.19
N ASP A 569 21.99 0.51 11.55
CA ASP A 569 21.90 -0.25 10.31
C ASP A 569 22.89 0.36 9.31
N ARG A 570 23.88 -0.44 8.91
CA ARG A 570 24.98 0.05 8.08
C ARG A 570 24.47 0.20 6.66
N ILE A 571 24.21 1.45 6.25
CA ILE A 571 24.19 1.77 4.81
C ILE A 571 25.57 1.45 4.24
N ASN A 572 25.60 0.80 3.09
CA ASN A 572 26.86 0.51 2.43
C ASN A 572 27.45 1.78 1.81
N GLU A 573 28.75 1.75 1.48
CA GLU A 573 29.45 2.92 0.93
C GLU A 573 28.83 3.41 -0.38
N THR A 574 28.27 2.51 -1.19
CA THR A 574 27.59 2.84 -2.45
C THR A 574 26.30 3.64 -2.21
N GLU A 575 25.48 3.22 -1.24
CA GLU A 575 24.26 3.95 -0.82
C GLU A 575 24.62 5.32 -0.24
N ARG A 576 25.67 5.37 0.60
CA ARG A 576 26.17 6.61 1.18
C ARG A 576 26.56 7.62 0.09
N GLN A 577 27.32 7.19 -0.92
CA GLN A 577 27.70 8.01 -2.07
C GLN A 577 26.48 8.46 -2.88
N TYR A 578 25.50 7.57 -3.09
CA TYR A 578 24.25 7.91 -3.75
C TYR A 578 23.49 9.01 -2.99
N PHE A 579 23.36 8.90 -1.66
CA PHE A 579 22.66 9.90 -0.87
C PHE A 579 23.36 11.26 -0.91
N PHE A 580 24.68 11.32 -0.71
CA PHE A 580 25.41 12.59 -0.81
C PHE A 580 25.34 13.24 -2.20
N LYS A 581 25.20 12.45 -3.27
CA LYS A 581 25.07 12.96 -4.63
C LYS A 581 23.69 13.53 -4.90
N ASN A 582 22.63 12.83 -4.49
CA ASN A 582 21.25 13.14 -4.87
C ASN A 582 20.49 14.02 -3.86
N TYR A 583 20.97 14.10 -2.62
CA TYR A 583 20.36 14.87 -1.54
C TYR A 583 21.28 16.02 -1.12
N LYS A 584 21.06 17.19 -1.74
CA LYS A 584 21.94 18.37 -1.68
C LYS A 584 22.02 18.97 -0.27
N ASN A 585 20.95 18.87 0.53
CA ASN A 585 20.93 19.49 1.85
C ASN A 585 21.68 18.67 2.91
N LEU A 586 21.99 17.39 2.64
CA LEU A 586 22.84 16.57 3.52
C LEU A 586 24.25 17.15 3.67
N LYS A 587 24.79 17.80 2.63
CA LYS A 587 26.15 18.37 2.67
C LYS A 587 26.32 19.54 3.65
N LYS A 588 25.22 20.18 4.07
CA LYS A 588 25.23 21.32 5.00
C LYS A 588 25.06 20.92 6.46
N ILE A 589 24.59 19.70 6.74
CA ILE A 589 24.32 19.18 8.08
C ILE A 589 25.41 18.16 8.39
N ASN A 590 26.47 18.60 9.10
CA ASN A 590 27.63 17.81 9.56
C ASN A 590 27.44 16.28 9.50
N GLU A 591 27.92 15.63 8.43
CA GLU A 591 28.24 14.20 8.19
C GLU A 591 27.27 13.08 8.67
N ARG A 592 26.20 13.41 9.40
CA ARG A 592 25.31 12.47 10.08
C ARG A 592 24.05 12.26 9.25
N ILE A 593 24.09 11.25 8.39
CA ILE A 593 22.92 10.82 7.61
C ILE A 593 21.94 10.14 8.57
N ASN A 594 20.68 10.58 8.55
CA ASN A 594 19.57 9.90 9.21
C ASN A 594 18.39 9.81 8.22
N ALA A 595 17.53 8.82 8.43
CA ALA A 595 16.42 8.56 7.51
C ALA A 595 15.47 9.76 7.42
N MET A 596 15.14 10.41 8.53
CA MET A 596 14.26 11.58 8.58
C MET A 596 14.69 12.70 7.62
N ASN A 597 15.97 13.06 7.61
CA ASN A 597 16.51 14.10 6.72
C ASN A 597 16.36 13.70 5.25
N LEU A 598 16.58 12.42 4.92
CA LEU A 598 16.40 11.90 3.56
C LEU A 598 14.94 11.98 3.13
N PHE A 599 14.00 11.57 3.99
CA PHE A 599 12.57 11.61 3.69
C PHE A 599 12.03 13.05 3.53
N ILE A 600 12.49 14.00 4.35
CA ILE A 600 12.11 15.41 4.20
C ILE A 600 12.57 15.96 2.84
N GLU A 601 13.81 15.67 2.44
CA GLU A 601 14.33 16.14 1.16
C GLU A 601 13.71 15.39 -0.03
N LEU A 602 13.46 14.09 0.09
CA LEU A 602 12.68 13.31 -0.89
C LEU A 602 11.29 13.91 -1.07
N GLY A 603 10.61 14.24 0.04
CA GLY A 603 9.29 14.83 0.01
C GLY A 603 9.24 16.10 -0.83
N LYS A 604 10.28 16.95 -0.74
CA LYS A 604 10.43 18.13 -1.60
C LYS A 604 10.69 17.79 -3.06
N GLN A 605 11.43 16.71 -3.35
CA GLN A 605 11.74 16.28 -4.72
C GLN A 605 10.53 15.68 -5.45
N ILE A 606 9.66 14.97 -4.74
CA ILE A 606 8.47 14.31 -5.32
C ILE A 606 7.22 15.20 -5.31
N SER A 607 7.33 16.39 -4.73
CA SER A 607 6.24 17.35 -4.58
C SER A 607 6.09 18.29 -5.77
N LYS A 608 4.87 18.75 -6.03
CA LYS A 608 4.63 19.94 -6.86
C LYS A 608 5.27 21.18 -6.23
N LYS A 609 5.51 22.22 -7.05
CA LYS A 609 6.16 23.47 -6.62
C LYS A 609 5.51 24.10 -5.39
N ASP A 610 4.18 24.05 -5.32
CA ASP A 610 3.42 24.64 -4.23
C ASP A 610 2.75 23.57 -3.34
N ALA A 611 3.25 22.34 -3.32
CA ALA A 611 2.68 21.26 -2.51
C ALA A 611 2.93 21.42 -1.01
N HIS A 612 2.14 20.73 -0.21
CA HIS A 612 2.33 20.64 1.24
C HIS A 612 3.18 19.42 1.61
N VAL A 613 4.30 19.65 2.31
CA VAL A 613 5.21 18.58 2.76
C VAL A 613 5.30 18.57 4.28
N ASN A 614 4.70 17.56 4.93
CA ASN A 614 4.58 17.48 6.39
C ASN A 614 4.98 16.11 6.93
N PHE A 615 6.07 16.05 7.71
CA PHE A 615 6.51 14.83 8.38
C PHE A 615 6.50 14.98 9.90
N ILE A 616 6.26 13.88 10.61
CA ILE A 616 6.48 13.83 12.05
C ILE A 616 7.98 13.84 12.31
N CYS A 617 8.45 14.76 13.16
CA CYS A 617 9.85 14.83 13.56
C CYS A 617 9.97 14.86 15.09
N ILE A 618 10.86 14.02 15.62
CA ILE A 618 11.18 13.97 17.04
C ILE A 618 12.46 14.76 17.26
N ARG A 619 12.40 15.81 18.08
CA ARG A 619 13.59 16.50 18.60
C ARG A 619 13.45 16.55 20.11
N THR A 620 14.30 15.80 20.83
CA THR A 620 14.40 15.82 22.31
C THR A 620 13.05 15.72 23.05
N ASN A 621 12.39 14.56 22.98
CA ASN A 621 11.10 14.27 23.66
C ASN A 621 9.94 15.25 23.38
N GLN A 622 10.04 16.08 22.34
CA GLN A 622 8.95 16.94 21.88
C GLN A 622 8.70 16.70 20.38
N ILE A 623 7.44 16.48 20.03
CA ILE A 623 6.98 16.37 18.63
C ILE A 623 7.03 17.78 18.04
N LYS A 624 7.86 17.99 17.02
CA LYS A 624 7.84 19.23 16.22
C LYS A 624 7.36 18.91 14.81
N LEU A 625 6.34 19.65 14.37
CA LEU A 625 5.84 19.59 13.00
C LEU A 625 6.75 20.47 12.13
N PHE A 626 7.28 19.89 11.05
CA PHE A 626 7.89 20.69 9.99
C PHE A 626 6.79 21.15 9.05
N TYR A 627 6.54 22.45 9.04
CA TYR A 627 5.79 23.15 8.00
C TYR A 627 6.81 23.78 7.05
N ASN A 628 6.72 23.51 5.75
CA ASN A 628 7.27 24.44 4.75
C ASN A 628 6.12 25.21 4.13
#